data_AF-A0A3P8CBH9-F1
#
_entry.id   AF-A0A3P8CBH9-F1
#
_cell.length_a   1.000
_cell.length_b   1.000
_cell.length_c   1.000
_cell.angle_alpha   90.00
_cell.angle_beta   90.00
_cell.angle_gamma   90.00
#
_symmetry.space_group_name_H-M   'P 1'
#
loop_
_entity.id
_entity.type
_entity.pdbx_description
1 polymer ?
#
loop_
_entity_poly.entity_id
_entity_poly.type
_entity_poly.pdbx_seq_one_letter_code
_entity_poly.pdbx_strand_id
1 'polypeptide(L)'
;MLLTGERFQAIIDDCWWYGTVLKKELLDQQYMKSHFQSLVVLWDNGEEERMSPWDLNPIESRDVISNGNSAPASAEDMSSLSVYRSKSDEWPSHGIDVECQRLLTGIDKIMEFPFAEPFTAPVDLNAYPFYCFYIEYPSDLSTIRSRIQNRFYRYYANVKYAVGPT
;
A
#
# COMPACT_ATOMS: atom_id res chain seq x y z
N MET A 1 8.69 10.47 0.03
CA MET A 1 8.41 9.56 1.16
C MET A 1 8.42 10.40 2.41
N LEU A 2 7.41 10.23 3.27
CA LEU A 2 7.26 11.06 4.47
C LEU A 2 8.51 10.98 5.36
N LEU A 3 8.90 12.12 5.92
CA LEU A 3 10.00 12.28 6.86
C LEU A 3 9.49 12.36 8.31
N THR A 4 10.37 12.10 9.27
CA THR A 4 10.07 12.31 10.69
C THR A 4 9.60 13.74 10.94
N GLY A 5 8.49 13.88 11.65
CA GLY A 5 7.84 15.15 11.97
C GLY A 5 6.87 15.65 10.90
N GLU A 6 6.71 14.95 9.76
CA GLU A 6 5.72 15.31 8.76
C GLU A 6 4.31 14.84 9.13
N ARG A 7 3.33 15.68 8.82
CA ARG A 7 1.91 15.41 8.99
C ARG A 7 1.38 14.58 7.82
N PHE A 8 0.45 13.69 8.13
CA PHE A 8 -0.19 12.86 7.12
C PHE A 8 -1.69 12.69 7.40
N GLN A 9 -2.42 12.27 6.36
CA GLN A 9 -3.79 11.79 6.47
C GLN A 9 -3.93 10.40 5.85
N ALA A 10 -4.85 9.61 6.39
CA ALA A 10 -5.22 8.28 5.90
C ALA A 10 -6.75 8.13 5.93
N ILE A 11 -7.32 7.30 5.06
CA ILE A 11 -8.72 6.87 5.19
C ILE A 11 -8.73 5.47 5.81
N ILE A 12 -9.45 5.32 6.91
CA ILE A 12 -9.71 4.05 7.60
C ILE A 12 -11.20 4.03 7.94
N ASP A 13 -11.89 2.95 7.57
CA ASP A 13 -13.34 2.79 7.75
C ASP A 13 -14.15 4.01 7.24
N ASP A 14 -13.88 4.41 6.00
CA ASP A 14 -14.50 5.56 5.31
C ASP A 14 -14.36 6.90 6.04
N CYS A 15 -13.44 7.00 7.00
CA CYS A 15 -13.15 8.21 7.75
C CYS A 15 -11.71 8.66 7.55
N TRP A 16 -11.50 9.97 7.46
CA TRP A 16 -10.20 10.61 7.52
C TRP A 16 -9.63 10.57 8.93
N TRP A 17 -8.40 10.07 9.00
CA TRP A 17 -7.54 10.05 10.16
C TRP A 17 -6.28 10.86 9.88
N TYR A 18 -5.76 11.49 10.93
CA TYR A 18 -4.65 12.40 10.86
C TYR A 18 -3.60 12.02 11.89
N GLY A 19 -2.33 12.23 11.55
CA GLY A 19 -1.24 11.90 12.45
C GLY A 19 0.09 12.51 12.02
N THR A 20 1.13 12.16 12.75
CA THR A 20 2.50 12.62 12.54
C THR A 20 3.45 11.44 12.48
N VAL A 21 4.39 11.45 11.53
CA VAL A 21 5.43 10.41 11.46
C VAL A 21 6.43 10.62 12.60
N LEU A 22 6.56 9.65 13.51
CA LEU A 22 7.54 9.70 14.58
C LEU A 22 8.92 9.30 14.07
N LYS A 23 9.02 8.16 13.39
CA LYS A 23 10.29 7.62 12.93
C LYS A 23 10.11 6.62 11.80
N LYS A 24 11.22 6.33 11.12
CA LYS A 24 11.33 5.26 10.15
C LYS A 24 12.21 4.15 10.71
N GLU A 25 11.68 2.94 10.81
CA GLU A 25 12.35 1.77 11.36
C GLU A 25 11.88 0.52 10.62
N LEU A 26 12.82 -0.24 10.05
CA LEU A 26 12.50 -1.48 9.32
C LEU A 26 11.77 -2.48 10.24
N LEU A 27 10.75 -3.15 9.71
CA LEU A 27 10.06 -4.21 10.45
C LEU A 27 10.98 -5.42 10.66
N ASP A 28 11.72 -5.80 9.62
CA ASP A 28 12.68 -6.90 9.66
C ASP A 28 14.03 -6.45 9.08
N GLN A 29 15.09 -6.63 9.87
CA GLN A 29 16.46 -6.28 9.49
C GLN A 29 17.02 -7.18 8.38
N GLN A 30 16.49 -8.39 8.21
CA GLN A 30 16.87 -9.29 7.12
C GLN A 30 16.42 -8.73 5.77
N TYR A 31 15.32 -7.98 5.76
CA TYR A 31 14.74 -7.38 4.56
C TYR A 31 14.97 -5.87 4.50
N MET A 32 16.23 -5.45 4.45
CA MET A 32 16.64 -4.03 4.50
C MET A 32 16.06 -3.11 3.41
N LYS A 33 15.50 -3.69 2.34
CA LYS A 33 14.84 -2.97 1.24
C LYS A 33 13.31 -2.91 1.38
N SER A 34 12.74 -3.64 2.33
CA SER A 34 11.30 -3.64 2.57
C SER A 34 10.89 -2.33 3.26
N HIS A 35 9.89 -1.67 2.70
CA HIS A 35 9.28 -0.48 3.28
C HIS A 35 7.95 -0.78 3.98
N PHE A 36 7.54 -2.05 4.00
CA PHE A 36 6.35 -2.52 4.69
C PHE A 36 6.44 -2.21 6.19
N GLN A 37 5.40 -1.56 6.74
CA GLN A 37 5.30 -1.15 8.15
C GLN A 37 6.56 -0.46 8.70
N SER A 38 7.27 0.24 7.81
CA SER A 38 8.55 0.86 8.13
C SER A 38 8.43 2.24 8.77
N LEU A 39 7.22 2.79 8.90
CA LEU A 39 6.96 4.06 9.57
C LEU A 39 6.26 3.81 10.90
N VAL A 40 6.76 4.41 11.96
CA VAL A 40 6.05 4.53 13.23
C VAL A 40 5.37 5.88 13.24
N VAL A 41 4.05 5.88 13.42
CA VAL A 41 3.21 7.07 13.37
C VAL A 41 2.51 7.28 14.71
N LEU A 42 2.25 8.55 15.03
CA LEU A 42 1.38 8.94 16.14
C LEU A 42 0.11 9.54 15.55
N TRP A 43 -1.01 8.89 15.78
CA TRP A 43 -2.34 9.38 15.43
C TRP A 43 -2.75 10.52 16.36
N ASP A 44 -3.62 11.42 15.88
CA ASP A 44 -4.09 12.56 16.68
C ASP A 44 -4.97 12.14 17.87
N ASN A 45 -5.49 10.91 17.89
CA ASN A 45 -6.17 10.30 19.04
C ASN A 45 -5.19 9.82 20.13
N GLY A 46 -3.87 9.87 19.88
CA GLY A 46 -2.80 9.47 20.80
C GLY A 46 -2.29 8.04 20.60
N GLU A 47 -2.84 7.27 19.66
CA GLU A 47 -2.38 5.90 19.39
C GLU A 47 -1.11 5.90 18.54
N GLU A 48 -0.16 5.02 18.89
CA GLU A 48 1.05 4.78 18.10
C GLU A 48 0.90 3.48 17.32
N GLU A 49 1.17 3.53 16.02
CA GLU A 49 1.02 2.38 15.13
C GLU A 49 2.14 2.33 14.08
N ARG A 50 2.37 1.15 13.51
CA ARG A 50 3.23 0.99 12.35
C ARG A 50 2.42 1.02 11.06
N MET A 51 2.80 1.92 10.16
CA MET A 51 2.16 2.08 8.86
C MET A 51 3.16 1.91 7.73
N SER A 52 2.66 1.49 6.56
CA SER A 52 3.49 1.51 5.37
C SER A 52 3.40 2.88 4.71
N PRO A 53 4.48 3.35 4.04
CA PRO A 53 4.48 4.67 3.38
C PRO A 53 3.37 4.88 2.35
N TRP A 54 2.75 3.82 1.86
CA TRP A 54 1.66 3.87 0.89
C TRP A 54 0.26 3.92 1.50
N ASP A 55 0.16 3.75 2.81
CA ASP A 55 -1.08 3.89 3.55
C ASP A 55 -1.34 5.36 3.94
N LEU A 56 -0.32 6.23 3.80
CA LEU A 56 -0.31 7.60 4.28
C LEU A 56 -0.21 8.61 3.12
N ASN A 57 -0.98 9.68 3.19
CA ASN A 57 -0.89 10.81 2.26
C ASN A 57 -0.30 12.03 2.98
N PRO A 58 0.73 12.69 2.43
CA PRO A 58 1.29 13.90 3.03
C PRO A 58 0.29 15.04 3.04
N ILE A 59 0.33 15.84 4.10
CA ILE A 59 -0.44 17.10 4.20
C ILE A 59 0.54 18.26 4.06
N GLU A 60 0.33 19.12 3.07
CA GLU A 60 1.20 20.28 2.82
C GLU A 60 1.07 21.37 3.90
N SER A 61 -0.12 21.48 4.52
CA SER A 61 -0.36 22.40 5.63
C SER A 61 -0.22 21.72 6.99
N ARG A 62 0.71 22.22 7.81
CA ARG A 62 0.87 21.77 9.20
C ARG A 62 -0.29 22.18 10.11
N ASP A 63 -1.17 23.06 9.63
CA ASP A 63 -2.28 23.64 10.40
C ASP A 63 -3.57 22.83 10.30
N VAL A 64 -3.55 21.65 9.64
CA VAL A 64 -4.67 20.71 9.70
C VAL A 64 -4.70 20.09 11.10
N ILE A 65 -5.44 20.76 11.98
CA ILE A 65 -5.73 20.32 13.34
C ILE A 65 -6.97 19.43 13.27
N SER A 66 -6.79 18.11 13.44
CA SER A 66 -7.89 17.25 13.85
C SER A 66 -8.09 17.43 15.35
N ASN A 67 -9.34 17.37 15.81
CA ASN A 67 -9.67 17.36 17.23
C ASN A 67 -9.39 15.98 17.88
N GLY A 68 -8.52 15.16 17.30
CA GLY A 68 -8.29 13.75 17.68
C GLY A 68 -9.38 12.79 17.22
N ASN A 69 -10.41 13.28 16.53
CA ASN A 69 -11.51 12.46 16.00
C ASN A 69 -11.35 12.26 14.49
N SER A 70 -11.88 11.14 14.01
CA SER A 70 -12.02 10.89 12.58
C SER A 70 -13.08 11.81 11.97
N ALA A 71 -12.89 12.20 10.71
CA ALA A 71 -13.87 12.98 9.95
C ALA A 71 -14.43 12.12 8.80
N PRO A 72 -15.74 12.06 8.56
CA PRO A 72 -16.29 11.26 7.47
C PRO A 72 -15.73 11.74 6.12
N ALA A 73 -15.22 10.81 5.31
CA ALA A 73 -14.74 11.13 3.97
C ALA A 73 -15.93 11.34 3.04
N SER A 74 -15.91 12.41 2.23
CA SER A 74 -16.94 12.61 1.22
C SER A 74 -16.85 11.56 0.11
N ALA A 75 -17.94 11.35 -0.64
CA ALA A 75 -17.89 10.47 -1.82
C ALA A 75 -16.86 10.95 -2.87
N GLU A 76 -16.60 12.26 -2.91
CA GLU A 76 -15.57 12.88 -3.74
C GLU A 76 -14.16 12.66 -3.18
N ASP A 77 -13.97 12.57 -1.87
CA ASP A 77 -12.70 12.18 -1.23
C ASP A 77 -12.39 10.70 -1.47
N MET A 78 -13.40 9.83 -1.33
CA MET A 78 -13.28 8.41 -1.65
C MET A 78 -13.01 8.18 -3.15
N SER A 79 -13.63 8.99 -4.01
CA SER A 79 -13.39 9.01 -5.45
C SER A 79 -12.00 9.58 -5.80
N SER A 80 -11.58 10.69 -5.19
CA SER A 80 -10.29 11.33 -5.48
C SER A 80 -9.09 10.55 -4.94
N LEU A 81 -9.26 9.74 -3.89
CA LEU A 81 -8.23 8.79 -3.45
C LEU A 81 -8.26 7.44 -4.18
N SER A 82 -9.41 7.01 -4.73
CA SER A 82 -9.45 5.91 -5.70
C SER A 82 -8.95 6.36 -7.08
N VAL A 83 -8.97 7.67 -7.35
CA VAL A 83 -8.41 8.33 -8.53
C VAL A 83 -7.19 9.14 -8.12
N TYR A 84 -6.16 8.47 -7.59
CA TYR A 84 -4.84 9.09 -7.48
C TYR A 84 -4.44 9.66 -8.86
N ARG A 85 -4.34 10.98 -8.96
CA ARG A 85 -3.80 11.68 -10.14
C ARG A 85 -2.30 11.76 -9.97
N SER A 86 -1.58 10.89 -10.66
CA SER A 86 -0.13 10.94 -10.75
C SER A 86 0.37 12.35 -11.09
N LYS A 87 1.31 12.89 -10.32
CA LYS A 87 2.13 14.03 -10.79
C LYS A 87 2.87 13.57 -12.06
N SER A 88 3.10 14.48 -13.01
CA SER A 88 3.71 14.18 -14.33
C SER A 88 5.09 13.50 -14.26
N ASP A 89 5.68 13.49 -13.08
CA ASP A 89 7.08 13.15 -12.80
C ASP A 89 7.21 11.83 -12.00
N GLU A 90 6.09 11.23 -11.57
CA GLU A 90 6.09 10.00 -10.74
C GLU A 90 5.96 8.69 -11.53
N TRP A 91 5.47 8.76 -12.77
CA TRP A 91 5.33 7.62 -13.67
C TRP A 91 6.26 7.82 -14.86
N PRO A 92 6.78 6.74 -15.50
CA PRO A 92 7.39 6.84 -16.81
C PRO A 92 6.49 7.67 -17.73
N SER A 93 7.07 8.44 -18.65
CA SER A 93 6.42 9.45 -19.52
C SER A 93 5.20 9.00 -20.33
N HIS A 94 4.80 7.73 -20.20
CA HIS A 94 3.83 6.98 -20.97
C HIS A 94 2.47 6.89 -20.25
N GLY A 95 2.41 7.29 -18.97
CA GLY A 95 1.18 7.39 -18.18
C GLY A 95 0.78 6.11 -17.43
N ILE A 96 -0.04 6.28 -16.40
CA ILE A 96 -0.47 5.20 -15.48
C ILE A 96 -1.18 4.05 -16.21
N ASP A 97 -2.00 4.34 -17.21
CA ASP A 97 -2.76 3.32 -17.94
C ASP A 97 -1.85 2.38 -18.73
N VAL A 98 -0.84 2.96 -19.39
CA VAL A 98 0.14 2.19 -20.17
C VAL A 98 0.97 1.31 -19.25
N GLU A 99 1.38 1.83 -18.09
CA GLU A 99 2.16 1.06 -17.11
C GLU A 99 1.33 -0.04 -16.43
N CYS A 100 0.07 0.24 -16.04
CA CYS A 100 -0.84 -0.78 -15.53
C CYS A 100 -1.03 -1.89 -16.58
N GLN A 101 -1.23 -1.55 -17.84
CA GLN A 101 -1.38 -2.53 -18.91
C GLN A 101 -0.11 -3.35 -19.13
N ARG A 102 1.06 -2.71 -19.06
CA ARG A 102 2.37 -3.38 -19.14
C ARG A 102 2.57 -4.36 -18.00
N LEU A 103 2.21 -3.97 -16.77
CA LEU A 103 2.29 -4.82 -15.59
C LEU A 103 1.32 -6.00 -15.65
N LEU A 104 0.07 -5.77 -16.06
CA LEU A 104 -0.92 -6.84 -16.26
C LEU A 104 -0.40 -7.86 -17.28
N THR A 105 0.12 -7.40 -18.41
CA THR A 105 0.72 -8.26 -19.43
C THR A 105 1.90 -9.07 -18.88
N GLY A 106 2.71 -8.46 -18.01
CA GLY A 106 3.83 -9.14 -17.35
C GLY A 106 3.36 -10.23 -16.39
N ILE A 107 2.35 -9.94 -15.56
CA ILE A 107 1.78 -10.92 -14.62
C ILE A 107 1.11 -12.06 -15.38
N ASP A 108 0.31 -11.76 -16.40
CA ASP A 108 -0.34 -12.78 -17.23
C ASP A 108 0.70 -13.75 -17.81
N LYS A 109 1.81 -13.24 -18.33
CA LYS A 109 2.93 -14.07 -18.83
C LYS A 109 3.60 -14.89 -17.74
N ILE A 110 3.80 -14.35 -16.54
CA ILE A 110 4.40 -15.11 -15.43
C ILE A 110 3.49 -16.29 -15.06
N MET A 111 2.17 -16.07 -15.02
CA MET A 111 1.17 -17.09 -14.69
C MET A 111 1.09 -18.23 -15.72
N GLU A 112 1.56 -18.03 -16.95
CA GLU A 112 1.64 -19.09 -17.97
C GLU A 112 2.74 -20.13 -17.69
N PHE A 113 3.74 -19.78 -16.86
CA PHE A 113 4.84 -20.70 -16.58
C PHE A 113 4.46 -21.75 -15.52
N PRO A 114 4.83 -23.04 -15.71
CA PRO A 114 4.53 -24.09 -14.72
C PRO A 114 5.08 -23.84 -13.32
N PHE A 115 6.22 -23.12 -13.19
CA PHE A 115 6.79 -22.79 -11.89
C PHE A 115 5.96 -21.75 -11.12
N ALA A 116 5.09 -21.01 -11.80
CA ALA A 116 4.25 -19.99 -11.19
C ALA A 116 2.96 -20.56 -10.59
N GLU A 117 2.61 -21.80 -10.93
CA GLU A 117 1.39 -22.50 -10.49
C GLU A 117 1.07 -22.31 -8.99
N PRO A 118 2.00 -22.55 -8.03
CA PRO A 118 1.72 -22.39 -6.60
C PRO A 118 1.46 -20.94 -6.16
N PHE A 119 1.80 -19.96 -7.01
CA PHE A 119 1.61 -18.53 -6.73
C PHE A 119 0.43 -17.94 -7.49
N THR A 120 -0.24 -18.71 -8.36
CA THR A 120 -1.33 -18.19 -9.20
C THR A 120 -2.60 -17.86 -8.43
N ALA A 121 -2.82 -18.51 -7.29
CA ALA A 121 -4.00 -18.36 -6.44
C ALA A 121 -3.62 -18.36 -4.95
N PRO A 122 -4.50 -17.90 -4.05
CA PRO A 122 -4.25 -17.98 -2.61
C PRO A 122 -3.96 -19.41 -2.15
N VAL A 123 -3.06 -19.55 -1.18
CA VAL A 123 -2.74 -20.85 -0.57
C VAL A 123 -3.99 -21.43 0.11
N ASP A 124 -4.32 -22.68 -0.21
CA ASP A 124 -5.42 -23.39 0.44
C ASP A 124 -5.06 -23.73 1.89
N LEU A 125 -5.74 -23.07 2.83
CA LEU A 125 -5.54 -23.28 4.27
C LEU A 125 -6.06 -24.63 4.76
N ASN A 126 -6.92 -25.32 4.00
CA ASN A 126 -7.30 -26.69 4.35
C ASN A 126 -6.14 -27.66 4.10
N ALA A 127 -5.37 -27.42 3.04
CA ALA A 127 -4.16 -28.16 2.73
C ALA A 127 -2.97 -27.73 3.60
N TYR A 128 -2.89 -26.43 3.93
CA TYR A 128 -1.81 -25.85 4.74
C TYR A 128 -2.36 -25.03 5.93
N PRO A 129 -2.88 -25.68 6.98
CA PRO A 129 -3.53 -25.01 8.11
C PRO A 129 -2.62 -24.06 8.89
N PHE A 130 -1.30 -24.29 8.82
CA PHE A 130 -0.32 -23.48 9.53
C PHE A 130 0.18 -22.28 8.72
N TYR A 131 -0.22 -22.12 7.45
CA TYR A 131 0.35 -21.11 6.56
C TYR A 131 0.19 -19.69 7.13
N CYS A 132 -1.00 -19.35 7.65
CA CYS A 132 -1.27 -18.05 8.29
C CYS A 132 -0.50 -17.80 9.59
N PHE A 133 0.08 -18.83 10.23
CA PHE A 133 0.92 -18.63 11.40
C PHE A 133 2.34 -18.18 11.02
N TYR A 134 2.79 -18.49 9.81
CA TYR A 134 4.13 -18.16 9.33
C TYR A 134 4.14 -16.99 8.36
N ILE A 135 3.04 -16.78 7.64
CA ILE A 135 2.89 -15.74 6.64
C ILE A 135 1.81 -14.77 7.08
N GLU A 136 2.24 -13.63 7.60
CA GLU A 136 1.37 -12.59 8.18
C GLU A 136 0.47 -11.92 7.13
N TYR A 137 0.97 -11.79 5.89
CA TYR A 137 0.25 -11.14 4.78
C TYR A 137 0.26 -12.02 3.53
N PRO A 138 -0.63 -13.02 3.45
CA PRO A 138 -0.72 -13.88 2.27
C PRO A 138 -1.09 -13.05 1.03
N SER A 139 -0.39 -13.30 -0.08
CA SER A 139 -0.62 -12.65 -1.37
C SER A 139 -0.32 -13.66 -2.48
N ASP A 140 -0.95 -13.47 -3.64
CA ASP A 140 -0.84 -14.33 -4.81
C ASP A 140 -0.99 -13.50 -6.10
N LEU A 141 -0.58 -14.06 -7.23
CA LEU A 141 -0.56 -13.35 -8.50
C LEU A 141 -1.96 -12.92 -8.97
N SER A 142 -3.02 -13.70 -8.68
CA SER A 142 -4.39 -13.30 -9.01
C SER A 142 -4.85 -12.10 -8.18
N THR A 143 -4.51 -12.06 -6.89
CA THR A 143 -4.77 -10.92 -6.01
C THR A 143 -4.00 -9.67 -6.47
N ILE A 144 -2.71 -9.82 -6.80
CA ILE A 144 -1.89 -8.71 -7.32
C ILE A 144 -2.45 -8.19 -8.64
N ARG A 145 -2.80 -9.09 -9.57
CA ARG A 145 -3.42 -8.75 -10.85
C ARG A 145 -4.72 -7.98 -10.66
N SER A 146 -5.63 -8.49 -9.83
CA SER A 146 -6.91 -7.83 -9.50
C SER A 146 -6.68 -6.43 -8.93
N ARG A 147 -5.71 -6.26 -8.04
CA ARG A 147 -5.34 -4.95 -7.48
C ARG A 147 -4.81 -3.98 -8.54
N ILE A 148 -4.03 -4.43 -9.52
CA ILE A 148 -3.58 -3.58 -10.63
C ILE A 148 -4.77 -3.19 -11.53
N GLN A 149 -5.65 -4.13 -11.86
CA GLN A 149 -6.85 -3.87 -12.67
C GLN A 149 -7.77 -2.84 -12.01
N ASN A 150 -7.94 -2.93 -10.70
CA ASN A 150 -8.78 -2.03 -9.91
C ASN A 150 -8.07 -0.75 -9.45
N ARG A 151 -6.86 -0.46 -9.97
CA ARG A 151 -6.06 0.73 -9.61
C ARG A 151 -5.78 0.86 -8.11
N PHE A 152 -5.75 -0.27 -7.41
CA PHE A 152 -5.55 -0.31 -5.96
C PHE A 152 -4.13 0.11 -5.56
N TYR A 153 -3.14 -0.09 -6.44
CA TYR A 153 -1.79 0.42 -6.23
C TYR A 153 -1.73 1.91 -6.59
N ARG A 154 -1.85 2.75 -5.55
CA ARG A 154 -1.80 4.21 -5.65
C ARG A 154 -0.47 4.76 -6.20
N TYR A 155 0.63 4.01 -6.11
CA TYR A 155 1.94 4.42 -6.67
C TYR A 155 2.59 3.26 -7.43
N TYR A 156 3.24 3.53 -8.57
CA TYR A 156 4.01 2.54 -9.33
C TYR A 156 5.05 1.82 -8.46
N ALA A 157 5.70 2.60 -7.58
CA ALA A 157 6.65 2.09 -6.60
C ALA A 157 6.05 1.13 -5.58
N ASN A 158 4.73 0.95 -5.51
CA ASN A 158 4.10 0.02 -4.57
C ASN A 158 3.86 -1.36 -5.15
N VAL A 159 3.81 -1.46 -6.48
CA VAL A 159 3.68 -2.76 -7.16
C VAL A 159 4.86 -3.68 -6.80
N LYS A 160 6.06 -3.12 -6.64
CA LYS A 160 7.25 -3.87 -6.20
C LYS A 160 7.17 -4.41 -4.77
N TYR A 161 6.26 -3.94 -3.93
CA TYR A 161 6.05 -4.48 -2.58
C TYR A 161 4.94 -5.54 -2.52
N ALA A 162 4.19 -5.71 -3.61
CA ALA A 162 3.14 -6.71 -3.70
C ALA A 162 3.69 -8.13 -3.83
N VAL A 163 4.91 -8.23 -4.39
CA VAL A 163 5.72 -9.44 -4.39
C VAL A 163 6.49 -9.42 -3.07
N GLY A 164 6.09 -10.26 -2.12
CA GLY A 164 6.82 -10.39 -0.86
C GLY A 164 8.29 -10.71 -1.11
N PRO A 165 9.20 -10.35 -0.19
CA PRO A 165 10.58 -10.79 -0.33
C PRO A 165 10.61 -12.31 -0.13
N THR A 166 10.97 -13.05 -1.18
CA THR A 166 11.39 -14.46 -1.05
C THR A 166 12.68 -14.56 -0.27
#